data_AF-A0A538TT83-F1
#
_entry.id   AF-A0A538TT83-F1
#
_cell.length_a   1.000
_cell.length_b   1.000
_cell.length_c   1.000
_cell.angle_alpha   90.00
_cell.angle_beta   90.00
_cell.angle_gamma   90.00
#
_symmetry.space_group_name_H-M   'P 1'
#
loop_
_entity.id
_entity.type
_entity.pdbx_description
1 polymer ?
#
loop_
_entity_poly.entity_id
_entity_poly.type
_entity_poly.pdbx_seq_one_letter_code
_entity_poly.pdbx_strand_id
1 'polypeptide(L)'
;MTLATVPAQAAAVSLLLPQTRTGTVQSVRPVDIHGDRYLDLAVSLDDPGSAPVVGRVGAMECPPDLKPGDRVSLRFTMGVITSVSRA
;
A
#
# COMPACT_ATOMS: atom_id res chain seq x y z
N MET A 1 -28.79 27.14 3.83
CA MET A 1 -28.75 25.85 3.12
C MET A 1 -27.34 25.30 3.27
N THR A 2 -27.15 24.35 4.20
CA THR A 2 -25.84 23.76 4.48
C THR A 2 -25.82 22.37 3.86
N LEU A 3 -25.02 22.17 2.81
CA LEU A 3 -24.89 20.88 2.13
C LEU A 3 -24.12 19.92 3.04
N ALA A 4 -24.79 18.87 3.50
CA ALA A 4 -24.14 17.77 4.21
C ALA A 4 -23.26 17.00 3.22
N THR A 5 -21.94 17.03 3.45
CA THR A 5 -20.99 16.20 2.71
C THR A 5 -21.23 14.75 3.09
N VAL A 6 -21.73 13.96 2.14
CA VAL A 6 -21.90 12.51 2.31
C VAL A 6 -20.51 11.88 2.34
N PRO A 7 -20.13 11.11 3.38
CA PRO A 7 -18.83 10.42 3.37
C PRO A 7 -18.83 9.42 2.21
N ALA A 8 -17.79 9.49 1.38
CA ALA A 8 -17.57 8.52 0.31
C ALA A 8 -17.51 7.12 0.93
N GLN A 9 -18.44 6.26 0.56
CA GLN A 9 -18.47 4.88 1.01
C GLN A 9 -17.22 4.19 0.46
N ALA A 10 -16.28 3.86 1.34
CA ALA A 10 -15.09 3.11 0.97
C ALA A 10 -15.53 1.82 0.25
N ALA A 11 -15.12 1.66 -1.00
CA ALA A 11 -15.44 0.46 -1.77
C ALA A 11 -14.99 -0.78 -0.97
N ALA A 12 -15.89 -1.75 -0.82
CA ALA A 12 -15.59 -2.98 -0.09
C ALA A 12 -14.48 -3.75 -0.82
N VAL A 13 -13.29 -3.77 -0.24
CA VAL A 13 -12.14 -4.52 -0.73
C VAL A 13 -12.43 -6.01 -0.53
N SER A 14 -12.68 -6.74 -1.62
CA SER A 14 -12.75 -8.21 -1.58
C SER A 14 -11.44 -8.80 -1.07
N LEU A 15 -11.50 -9.47 0.08
CA LEU A 15 -10.37 -10.21 0.65
C LEU A 15 -10.07 -11.50 -0.11
N LEU A 16 -10.95 -11.95 -1.00
CA LEU A 16 -10.82 -13.24 -1.67
C LEU A 16 -10.14 -13.15 -3.04
N LEU A 17 -10.21 -11.99 -3.68
CA LEU A 17 -9.66 -11.79 -5.01
C LEU A 17 -8.34 -11.02 -4.93
N PRO A 18 -7.32 -11.38 -5.73
CA PRO A 18 -6.15 -10.52 -5.89
C PRO A 18 -6.58 -9.13 -6.34
N GLN A 19 -5.96 -8.12 -5.76
CA GLN A 19 -6.24 -6.73 -6.11
C GLN A 19 -4.96 -5.99 -6.44
N THR A 20 -5.08 -4.96 -7.27
CA THR A 20 -4.01 -4.00 -7.52
C THR A 20 -4.53 -2.62 -7.19
N ARG A 21 -3.85 -1.88 -6.33
CA ARG A 21 -4.22 -0.52 -5.94
C ARG A 21 -3.00 0.38 -6.02
N THR A 22 -3.19 1.62 -6.46
CA THR A 22 -2.12 2.62 -6.55
C THR A 22 -2.12 3.54 -5.35
N GLY A 23 -0.94 4.08 -5.04
CA GLY A 23 -0.78 5.02 -3.95
C GLY A 23 0.60 5.65 -3.91
N THR A 24 0.82 6.48 -2.90
CA THR A 24 2.08 7.19 -2.67
C THR A 24 2.71 6.69 -1.39
N VAL A 25 3.98 6.30 -1.47
CA VAL A 25 4.77 5.83 -0.32
C VAL A 25 4.95 6.97 0.67
N GLN A 26 4.57 6.74 1.93
CA GLN A 26 4.73 7.68 3.03
C GLN A 26 5.99 7.38 3.85
N SER A 27 6.27 6.10 4.06
CA SER A 27 7.47 5.67 4.79
C SER A 27 8.00 4.35 4.27
N VAL A 28 9.33 4.22 4.31
CA VAL A 28 10.05 2.98 4.03
C VAL A 28 11.02 2.75 5.18
N ARG A 29 10.91 1.61 5.85
CA ARG A 29 11.83 1.21 6.91
C ARG A 29 12.40 -0.17 6.59
N PRO A 30 13.72 -0.29 6.35
CA PRO A 30 14.37 -1.59 6.21
C PRO A 30 14.27 -2.40 7.50
N VAL A 31 14.03 -3.71 7.35
CA VAL A 31 14.01 -4.68 8.44
C VAL A 31 14.74 -5.94 7.99
N ASP A 32 15.72 -6.36 8.77
CA ASP A 32 16.42 -7.63 8.58
C ASP A 32 15.90 -8.66 9.59
N ILE A 33 15.51 -9.84 9.09
CA ILE A 33 15.01 -10.94 9.92
C ILE A 33 15.77 -12.19 9.51
N HIS A 34 16.69 -12.67 10.35
CA HIS A 34 17.47 -13.90 10.09
C HIS A 34 18.21 -13.94 8.73
N GLY A 35 18.60 -12.77 8.20
CA GLY A 35 19.28 -12.66 6.90
C GLY A 35 18.35 -12.35 5.73
N ASP A 36 17.03 -12.45 5.93
CA ASP A 36 16.04 -12.01 4.96
C ASP A 36 15.77 -10.51 5.11
N ARG A 37 15.77 -9.82 3.97
CA ARG A 37 15.55 -8.36 3.92
C ARG A 37 14.09 -8.06 3.60
N TYR A 38 13.51 -7.19 4.40
CA TYR A 38 12.15 -6.70 4.26
C TYR A 38 12.10 -5.18 4.31
N LEU A 39 11.00 -4.62 3.83
CA LEU A 39 10.62 -3.23 4.00
C LEU A 39 9.29 -3.18 4.76
N ASP A 40 9.28 -2.49 5.90
CA ASP A 40 8.04 -2.00 6.51
C ASP A 40 7.61 -0.73 5.73
N LEU A 41 6.44 -0.78 5.10
CA LEU A 41 5.90 0.28 4.25
C LEU A 41 4.64 0.87 4.85
N ALA A 42 4.47 2.18 4.67
CA ALA A 42 3.18 2.85 4.78
C ALA A 42 2.87 3.54 3.44
N VAL A 43 1.69 3.30 2.89
CA VAL A 43 1.27 3.84 1.58
C VAL A 43 -0.10 4.47 1.70
N SER A 44 -0.21 5.73 1.31
CA SER A 44 -1.50 6.40 1.16
C SER A 44 -2.08 6.01 -0.20
N LEU A 45 -3.23 5.35 -0.20
CA LEU A 45 -3.90 4.91 -1.42
C LEU A 45 -4.68 6.05 -2.06
N ASP A 46 -4.85 5.95 -3.38
CA ASP A 46 -5.58 6.96 -4.17
C ASP A 46 -7.08 6.94 -3.97
N ASP A 47 -7.59 5.79 -3.52
CA ASP A 47 -9.00 5.59 -3.27
C ASP A 47 -9.48 6.58 -2.20
N PRO A 48 -10.47 7.44 -2.53
CA PRO A 48 -10.90 8.51 -1.65
C PRO A 48 -11.41 7.96 -0.31
N GLY A 49 -10.92 8.55 0.78
CA GLY A 49 -11.28 8.13 2.15
C GLY A 49 -10.61 6.83 2.63
N SER A 50 -9.70 6.23 1.84
CA SER A 50 -8.93 5.07 2.32
C SER A 50 -7.91 5.48 3.37
N ALA A 51 -7.86 4.72 4.46
CA ALA A 51 -6.75 4.81 5.41
C ALA A 51 -5.43 4.38 4.72
N PRO A 52 -4.28 4.90 5.15
CA PRO A 52 -2.99 4.39 4.71
C PRO A 52 -2.88 2.89 5.00
N VAL A 53 -2.37 2.14 4.03
CA VAL A 53 -2.05 0.73 4.22
C VAL A 53 -0.64 0.62 4.78
N VAL A 54 -0.49 -0.21 5.80
CA VAL A 54 0.81 -0.54 6.41
C VAL A 54 1.07 -2.03 6.24
N GLY A 55 2.29 -2.40 5.87
CA GLY A 55 2.65 -3.81 5.71
C GLY A 55 4.14 -4.04 5.61
N ARG A 56 4.56 -5.27 5.90
CA ARG A 56 5.92 -5.75 5.67
C ARG A 56 5.95 -6.52 4.36
N VAL A 57 6.87 -6.15 3.47
CA VAL A 57 7.05 -6.78 2.16
C VAL A 57 8.49 -7.22 2.02
N GLY A 58 8.73 -8.37 1.38
CA GLY A 58 10.09 -8.79 1.05
C GLY A 58 10.78 -7.73 0.19
N ALA A 59 12.01 -7.36 0.52
CA ALA A 59 12.72 -6.29 -0.18
C ALA A 59 12.94 -6.61 -1.68
N MET A 60 13.00 -7.90 -2.04
CA MET A 60 13.09 -8.36 -3.43
C MET A 60 11.79 -8.17 -4.22
N GLU A 61 10.66 -8.04 -3.53
CA GLU A 61 9.34 -7.79 -4.13
C GLU A 61 9.04 -6.29 -4.26
N CYS A 62 10.05 -5.45 -4.04
CA CYS A 62 9.97 -3.99 -4.07
C CYS A 62 11.03 -3.42 -5.03
N PRO A 63 10.85 -2.20 -5.55
CA PRO A 63 11.91 -1.48 -6.23
C PRO A 63 13.12 -1.27 -5.29
N PRO A 64 14.37 -1.42 -5.77
CA PRO A 64 15.56 -1.42 -4.91
C PRO A 64 15.88 -0.07 -4.24
N ASP A 65 15.38 1.02 -4.80
CA ASP A 65 15.59 2.41 -4.38
C ASP A 65 14.29 3.09 -3.96
N LEU A 66 13.30 2.29 -3.53
CA LEU A 66 12.00 2.77 -3.09
C LEU A 66 12.13 3.75 -1.92
N LYS A 67 11.49 4.93 -2.03
CA LYS A 67 11.57 5.99 -1.02
C LYS A 67 10.21 6.69 -0.82
N PRO A 68 10.04 7.42 0.29
CA PRO A 68 8.87 8.28 0.48
C PRO A 68 8.67 9.26 -0.68
N GLY A 69 7.41 9.47 -1.07
CA GLY A 69 7.01 10.28 -2.22
C GLY A 69 6.89 9.50 -3.52
N ASP A 70 7.44 8.28 -3.61
CA ASP A 70 7.31 7.47 -4.82
C ASP A 70 5.87 7.02 -5.05
N ARG A 71 5.48 7.03 -6.33
CA ARG A 71 4.20 6.50 -6.80
C ARG A 71 4.33 5.00 -7.07
N VAL A 72 3.46 4.21 -6.47
CA VAL A 72 3.53 2.74 -6.55
C VAL A 72 2.20 2.10 -6.86
N SER A 73 2.29 0.91 -7.46
CA SER A 73 1.21 -0.05 -7.62
C SER A 73 1.45 -1.21 -6.65
N LEU A 74 0.49 -1.49 -5.79
CA LEU A 74 0.53 -2.52 -4.77
C LEU A 74 -0.34 -3.70 -5.20
N ARG A 75 0.23 -4.89 -5.26
CA ARG A 75 -0.52 -6.14 -5.39
C ARG A 75 -0.90 -6.65 -4.01
N PHE A 76 -2.19 -6.90 -3.83
CA PHE A 76 -2.75 -7.51 -2.64
C PHE A 76 -3.21 -8.94 -2.94
N THR A 77 -2.95 -9.85 -2.01
CA THR A 77 -3.54 -11.19 -1.97
C THR A 77 -4.01 -11.44 -0.54
N MET A 78 -5.29 -11.78 -0.36
CA MET A 78 -5.88 -11.92 0.97
C MET A 78 -5.72 -10.68 1.85
N GLY A 79 -5.75 -9.48 1.26
CA GLY A 79 -5.55 -8.22 1.97
C GLY A 79 -4.10 -7.92 2.38
N VAL A 80 -3.15 -8.82 2.09
CA VAL A 80 -1.73 -8.62 2.37
C VAL A 80 -1.01 -8.14 1.12
N ILE A 81 -0.09 -7.18 1.26
CA ILE A 81 0.76 -6.72 0.16
C ILE A 81 1.74 -7.84 -0.19
N THR A 82 1.71 -8.31 -1.43
CA THR A 82 2.61 -9.36 -1.92
C THR A 82 3.66 -8.85 -2.90
N SER A 83 3.43 -7.70 -3.54
CA SER A 83 4.39 -7.10 -4.45
C SER A 83 4.15 -5.59 -4.59
N VAL A 84 5.24 -4.84 -4.79
CA VAL A 84 5.25 -3.40 -5.03
C VAL A 84 5.99 -3.13 -6.33
N SER A 85 5.36 -2.39 -7.24
CA SER A 85 6.01 -1.90 -8.45
C SER A 85 5.85 -0.39 -8.58
N ARG A 86 6.66 0.25 -9.43
CA ARG A 86 6.39 1.63 -9.85
C ARG A 86 5.06 1.66 -10.62
N ALA A 87 4.29 2.71 -10.38
CA ALA A 87 3.03 2.97 -11.09
C ALA A 87 3.29 3.62 -12.45
#